data_AF-A0A387HMC1-F1
#
_entry.id   AF-A0A387HMC1-F1
#
_cell.length_a   1.000
_cell.length_b   1.000
_cell.length_c   1.000
_cell.angle_alpha   90.00
_cell.angle_beta   90.00
_cell.angle_gamma   90.00
#
_symmetry.space_group_name_H-M   'P 1'
#
loop_
_entity.id
_entity.type
_entity.pdbx_description
1 polymer ?
#
loop_
_entity_poly.entity_id
_entity_poly.type
_entity_poly.pdbx_seq_one_letter_code
_entity_poly.pdbx_strand_id
1 'polypeptide(L)'
;MIEQAYVQAGDVTTPTIATLRDRISQAIDDTRGASVLERLNGWLQMPTDSTFFTGMLDSLCGERAKDVGDRLSRDTGGRYDPADLSAASDIAAKWTAIGNILESGRAVTVKGPTGHVGGAMSKFKNKDGTGFHVIVLLATGQEQDGRRFVLGFDPDVSATAESRKAWVPFALGGAGTVAKVSAFSDARCTQVIKAMVLGDQQDGFGPLVRKYYVDTAATFPAIVRG
;
A
#
# COMPACT_ATOMS: atom_id res chain seq x y z
N MET A 1 -11.28 -12.31 2.15
CA MET A 1 -9.93 -11.71 2.20
C MET A 1 -9.41 -11.73 0.78
N ILE A 2 -8.81 -10.65 0.30
CA ILE A 2 -8.24 -10.62 -1.04
C ILE A 2 -6.94 -11.44 -1.05
N GLU A 3 -6.78 -12.33 -2.02
CA GLU A 3 -5.52 -13.05 -2.23
C GLU A 3 -4.43 -12.07 -2.64
N GLN A 4 -3.25 -12.20 -2.03
CA GLN A 4 -2.10 -11.32 -2.26
C GLN A 4 -0.86 -12.13 -2.60
N ALA A 5 -0.06 -11.64 -3.55
CA ALA A 5 1.20 -12.26 -3.94
C ALA A 5 2.26 -11.21 -4.34
N TYR A 6 3.53 -11.61 -4.42
CA TYR A 6 4.61 -10.77 -4.93
C TYR A 6 4.61 -10.74 -6.44
N VAL A 7 4.91 -9.57 -7.00
CA VAL A 7 5.26 -9.43 -8.42
C VAL A 7 6.44 -10.37 -8.73
N GLN A 8 6.31 -11.13 -9.80
CA GLN A 8 7.31 -12.08 -10.28
C GLN A 8 7.92 -11.59 -11.59
N ALA A 9 9.09 -12.12 -11.92
CA ALA A 9 9.70 -11.89 -13.23
C ALA A 9 8.74 -12.33 -14.34
N GLY A 10 8.48 -11.44 -15.30
CA GLY A 10 7.59 -11.69 -16.43
C GLY A 10 6.12 -11.32 -16.19
N ASP A 11 5.74 -10.86 -15.00
CA ASP A 11 4.47 -10.16 -14.82
C ASP A 11 4.47 -8.87 -15.65
N VAL A 12 3.35 -8.59 -16.32
CA VAL A 12 3.17 -7.36 -17.11
C VAL A 12 2.13 -6.47 -16.46
N THR A 13 2.34 -5.16 -16.49
CA THR A 13 1.41 -4.16 -15.93
C THR A 13 1.19 -3.00 -16.89
N THR A 14 0.04 -2.36 -16.76
CA THR A 14 -0.27 -1.08 -17.41
C THR A 14 -0.66 -0.06 -16.34
N PRO A 15 0.15 1.01 -16.11
CA PRO A 15 1.46 1.31 -16.70
C PRO A 15 2.53 0.26 -16.38
N THR A 16 3.64 0.25 -17.13
CA THR A 16 4.72 -0.74 -16.95
C THR A 16 5.37 -0.66 -15.57
N ILE A 17 5.95 -1.77 -15.09
CA ILE A 17 6.69 -1.83 -13.83
C ILE A 17 7.77 -0.75 -13.78
N ALA A 18 8.55 -0.58 -14.85
CA ALA A 18 9.60 0.44 -14.91
C ALA A 18 9.02 1.87 -14.73
N THR A 19 7.95 2.20 -15.47
CA THR A 19 7.27 3.50 -15.34
C THR A 19 6.74 3.74 -13.93
N LEU A 20 6.15 2.73 -13.30
CA LEU A 20 5.65 2.81 -11.93
C LEU A 20 6.78 3.01 -10.93
N ARG A 21 7.88 2.27 -11.06
CA ARG A 21 9.07 2.38 -10.20
C ARG A 21 9.68 3.77 -10.27
N ASP A 22 9.87 4.31 -11.47
CA ASP A 22 10.41 5.66 -11.66
C ASP A 22 9.53 6.71 -10.99
N ARG A 23 8.21 6.62 -11.21
CA ARG A 23 7.26 7.54 -10.61
C ARG A 23 7.24 7.46 -9.08
N ILE A 24 7.20 6.27 -8.53
CA ILE A 24 7.22 6.06 -7.08
C ILE A 24 8.55 6.55 -6.49
N SER A 25 9.67 6.26 -7.14
CA SER A 25 11.00 6.74 -6.73
C SER A 25 11.03 8.27 -6.67
N GLN A 26 10.58 8.94 -7.73
CA GLN A 26 10.50 10.40 -7.80
C GLN A 26 9.58 10.96 -6.71
N ALA A 27 8.40 10.38 -6.52
CA ALA A 27 7.46 10.80 -5.47
C ALA A 27 8.06 10.68 -4.06
N ILE A 28 8.81 9.60 -3.78
CA ILE A 28 9.51 9.42 -2.51
C ILE A 28 10.61 10.48 -2.34
N ASP A 29 11.37 10.76 -3.41
CA ASP A 29 12.44 11.77 -3.40
C ASP A 29 11.91 13.19 -3.22
N ASP A 30 10.73 13.49 -3.77
CA ASP A 30 10.05 14.79 -3.62
C ASP A 30 9.31 14.92 -2.30
N THR A 31 9.15 13.84 -1.54
CA THR A 31 8.47 13.92 -0.25
C THR A 31 9.30 14.74 0.73
N ARG A 32 8.66 15.76 1.30
CA ARG A 32 9.16 16.60 2.39
C ARG A 32 8.24 16.40 3.58
N GLY A 33 8.77 16.53 4.79
CA GLY A 33 8.01 16.58 6.03
C GLY A 33 8.69 17.55 6.98
N ALA A 34 7.97 18.08 7.97
CA ALA A 34 8.58 18.93 9.01
C ALA A 34 9.50 18.10 9.93
N SER A 35 9.37 16.77 9.90
CA SER A 35 10.28 15.83 10.56
C SER A 35 10.47 14.54 9.75
N VAL A 36 11.51 13.78 10.11
CA VAL A 36 11.76 12.43 9.57
C VAL A 36 10.62 11.46 9.89
N LEU A 37 10.04 11.55 11.08
CA LEU A 37 8.90 10.73 11.48
C LEU A 37 7.67 11.04 10.62
N GLU A 38 7.41 12.31 10.34
CA GLU A 38 6.32 12.72 9.46
C GLU A 38 6.53 12.21 8.04
N ARG A 39 7.76 12.30 7.50
CA ARG A 39 8.09 11.76 6.18
C ARG A 39 7.88 10.24 6.11
N LEU A 40 8.30 9.50 7.14
CA LEU A 40 8.06 8.05 7.22
C LEU A 40 6.57 7.75 7.34
N ASN A 41 5.84 8.44 8.22
CA ASN A 41 4.40 8.25 8.40
C ASN A 41 3.59 8.61 7.15
N GLY A 42 4.09 9.49 6.28
CA GLY A 42 3.48 9.82 5.00
C GLY A 42 3.47 8.66 3.99
N TRP A 43 4.37 7.68 4.15
CA TRP A 43 4.44 6.50 3.28
C TRP A 43 4.13 5.19 4.01
N LEU A 44 4.55 5.08 5.26
CA LEU A 44 4.52 3.84 6.03
C LEU A 44 3.52 3.94 7.17
N GLN A 45 2.72 2.91 7.32
CA GLN A 45 1.84 2.70 8.46
C GLN A 45 2.60 1.85 9.48
N MET A 46 3.20 2.52 10.46
CA MET A 46 4.07 1.90 11.46
C MET A 46 3.33 1.77 12.81
N PRO A 47 3.37 0.60 13.46
CA PRO A 47 2.89 0.48 14.84
C PRO A 47 3.76 1.33 15.79
N THR A 48 3.17 2.18 16.63
CA THR A 48 3.87 3.14 17.51
C THR A 48 4.39 2.61 18.86
N ASP A 49 4.10 1.37 19.26
CA ASP A 49 4.50 0.87 20.59
C ASP A 49 5.87 0.17 20.64
N SER A 50 6.61 0.46 21.72
CA SER A 50 7.96 -0.05 22.07
C SER A 50 8.04 -1.56 22.31
N THR A 51 6.89 -2.24 22.32
CA THR A 51 6.78 -3.68 22.17
C THR A 51 5.87 -3.91 20.98
N PHE A 52 6.33 -4.67 19.99
CA PHE A 52 5.66 -4.91 18.71
C PHE A 52 4.25 -5.58 18.81
N PHE A 53 3.45 -5.47 19.89
CA PHE A 53 2.37 -6.41 20.21
C PHE A 53 1.05 -5.85 20.77
N THR A 54 0.74 -4.55 20.68
CA THR A 54 -0.60 -4.03 21.03
C THR A 54 -1.22 -3.22 19.90
N GLY A 55 -2.44 -3.61 19.51
CA GLY A 55 -3.16 -3.09 18.35
C GLY A 55 -3.44 -1.60 18.46
N MET A 56 -3.17 -0.89 17.37
CA MET A 56 -3.50 0.52 17.21
C MET A 56 -4.50 0.68 16.08
N LEU A 57 -5.36 1.67 16.23
CA LEU A 57 -6.09 2.28 15.13
C LEU A 57 -5.21 3.40 14.59
N ASP A 58 -4.59 3.19 13.44
CA ASP A 58 -3.97 4.28 12.71
C ASP A 58 -5.09 5.11 12.07
N SER A 59 -5.45 6.20 12.74
CA SER A 59 -6.48 7.14 12.28
C SER A 59 -6.12 7.84 10.97
N LEU A 60 -4.85 7.80 10.55
CA LEU A 60 -4.34 8.54 9.40
C LEU A 60 -4.25 7.69 8.12
N CYS A 61 -4.64 6.42 8.14
CA CYS A 61 -4.57 5.56 6.96
C CYS A 61 -5.29 6.14 5.73
N GLY A 62 -6.42 6.82 5.93
CA GLY A 62 -7.14 7.51 4.86
C GLY A 62 -6.44 8.76 4.33
N GLU A 63 -5.86 9.58 5.21
CA GLU A 63 -5.11 10.78 4.80
C GLU A 63 -3.82 10.41 4.08
N ARG A 64 -3.10 9.42 4.60
CA ARG A 64 -1.89 8.86 3.98
C ARG A 64 -2.17 8.35 2.57
N ALA A 65 -3.21 7.53 2.40
CA ALA A 65 -3.53 6.97 1.08
C ALA A 65 -3.89 8.06 0.06
N LYS A 66 -4.55 9.15 0.49
CA LYS A 66 -4.85 10.30 -0.37
C LYS A 66 -3.57 11.04 -0.77
N ASP A 67 -2.71 11.39 0.18
CA ASP A 67 -1.44 12.07 -0.10
C ASP A 67 -0.56 11.24 -1.04
N VAL A 68 -0.39 9.94 -0.77
CA VAL A 68 0.34 9.04 -1.65
C VAL A 68 -0.33 8.96 -3.04
N GLY A 69 -1.65 8.76 -3.10
CA GLY A 69 -2.38 8.71 -4.35
C GLY A 69 -2.21 9.98 -5.20
N ASP A 70 -2.21 11.16 -4.58
CA ASP A 70 -1.99 12.44 -5.24
C ASP A 70 -0.56 12.55 -5.78
N ARG A 71 0.45 12.21 -4.97
CA ARG A 71 1.85 12.18 -5.40
C ARG A 71 2.06 11.27 -6.61
N LEU A 72 1.45 10.08 -6.59
CA LEU A 72 1.57 9.08 -7.65
C LEU A 72 0.71 9.39 -8.89
N SER A 73 -0.12 10.42 -8.83
CA SER A 73 -1.00 10.84 -9.94
C SER A 73 -0.81 12.29 -10.35
N ARG A 74 0.25 12.95 -9.87
CA ARG A 74 0.50 14.40 -10.05
C ARG A 74 0.44 14.83 -11.52
N ASP A 75 1.03 14.01 -12.40
CA ASP A 75 1.14 14.32 -13.84
C ASP A 75 0.07 13.62 -14.69
N THR A 76 -0.87 12.91 -14.05
CA THR A 76 -1.90 12.10 -14.73
C THR A 76 -3.32 12.52 -14.39
N GLY A 77 -3.52 13.73 -13.83
CA GLY A 77 -4.85 14.28 -13.54
C GLY A 77 -5.34 14.02 -12.11
N GLY A 78 -4.43 13.73 -11.19
CA GLY A 78 -4.72 13.54 -9.76
C GLY A 78 -5.29 12.15 -9.45
N ARG A 79 -5.35 11.81 -8.15
CA ARG A 79 -5.85 10.51 -7.72
C ARG A 79 -7.33 10.35 -8.12
N TYR A 80 -7.79 9.11 -8.12
CA TYR A 80 -9.19 8.78 -8.22
C TYR A 80 -9.66 8.13 -6.91
N ASP A 81 -10.71 8.69 -6.34
CA ASP A 81 -11.40 8.11 -5.20
C ASP A 81 -12.70 7.49 -5.73
N PRO A 82 -12.79 6.15 -5.88
CA PRO A 82 -14.04 5.52 -6.25
C PRO A 82 -15.03 5.76 -5.10
N ALA A 83 -16.31 5.90 -5.42
CA ALA A 83 -17.35 5.76 -4.40
C ALA A 83 -17.16 4.41 -3.69
N ASP A 84 -17.49 4.34 -2.39
CA ASP A 84 -17.24 3.16 -1.55
C ASP A 84 -17.60 1.87 -2.31
N LEU A 85 -16.64 0.94 -2.40
CA LEU A 85 -16.84 -0.30 -3.13
C LEU A 85 -18.01 -1.10 -2.54
N SER A 86 -18.30 -0.96 -1.24
CA SER A 86 -19.47 -1.58 -0.60
C SER A 86 -20.80 -0.86 -0.86
N ALA A 87 -20.81 0.32 -1.49
CA ALA A 87 -22.05 1.01 -1.84
C ALA A 87 -22.83 0.24 -2.92
N ALA A 88 -24.16 0.24 -2.83
CA ALA A 88 -25.03 -0.43 -3.81
C ALA A 88 -24.86 0.20 -5.21
N SER A 89 -24.33 -0.57 -6.15
CA SER A 89 -24.21 -0.20 -7.57
C SER A 89 -23.86 -1.44 -8.40
N ASP A 90 -23.77 -1.27 -9.72
CA ASP A 90 -23.16 -2.26 -10.60
C ASP A 90 -21.66 -2.42 -10.26
N ILE A 91 -21.30 -3.61 -9.79
CA ILE A 91 -19.93 -3.96 -9.38
C ILE A 91 -19.01 -4.10 -10.60
N ALA A 92 -19.50 -4.65 -11.71
CA ALA A 92 -18.70 -4.79 -12.92
C ALA A 92 -18.37 -3.42 -13.52
N ALA A 93 -19.34 -2.50 -13.52
CA ALA A 93 -19.11 -1.12 -13.97
C ALA A 93 -18.08 -0.38 -13.09
N LYS A 94 -18.13 -0.57 -11.75
CA LYS A 94 -17.14 -0.01 -10.82
C LYS A 94 -15.73 -0.51 -11.12
N TRP A 95 -15.55 -1.82 -11.26
CA TRP A 95 -14.24 -2.39 -11.56
C TRP A 95 -13.72 -2.00 -12.95
N THR A 96 -14.62 -1.89 -13.93
CA THR A 96 -14.28 -1.34 -15.25
C THR A 96 -13.77 0.09 -15.15
N ALA A 97 -14.45 0.95 -14.38
CA ALA A 97 -14.00 2.33 -14.17
C ALA A 97 -12.64 2.38 -13.46
N ILE A 98 -12.44 1.56 -12.42
CA ILE A 98 -11.14 1.45 -11.73
C ILE A 98 -10.04 1.00 -12.69
N GLY A 99 -10.28 -0.03 -13.49
CA GLY A 99 -9.33 -0.51 -14.50
C GLY A 99 -8.92 0.58 -15.48
N ASN A 100 -9.90 1.29 -16.07
CA ASN A 100 -9.64 2.39 -17.01
C ASN A 100 -8.80 3.52 -16.38
N ILE A 101 -9.08 3.86 -15.12
CA ILE A 101 -8.34 4.89 -14.39
C ILE A 101 -6.90 4.43 -14.13
N LEU A 102 -6.70 3.19 -13.68
CA LEU A 102 -5.38 2.62 -13.47
C LEU A 102 -4.58 2.58 -14.77
N GLU A 103 -5.18 2.15 -15.87
CA GLU A 103 -4.55 2.10 -17.19
C GLU A 103 -4.19 3.49 -17.74
N SER A 104 -4.96 4.53 -17.37
CA SER A 104 -4.60 5.93 -17.65
C SER A 104 -3.42 6.45 -16.79
N GLY A 105 -2.88 5.59 -15.92
CA GLY A 105 -1.77 5.91 -15.03
C GLY A 105 -2.18 6.76 -13.83
N ARG A 106 -3.42 6.67 -13.36
CA ARG A 106 -3.86 7.35 -12.14
C ARG A 106 -4.00 6.34 -11.00
N ALA A 107 -3.48 6.70 -9.83
CA ALA A 107 -3.64 5.88 -8.64
C ALA A 107 -5.08 5.94 -8.12
N VAL A 108 -5.56 4.83 -7.58
CA VAL A 108 -6.92 4.68 -7.04
C VAL A 108 -6.84 4.38 -5.55
N THR A 109 -7.50 5.16 -4.70
CA THR A 109 -7.57 4.82 -3.27
C THR A 109 -8.72 3.84 -3.04
N VAL A 110 -8.47 2.73 -2.34
CA VAL A 110 -9.51 1.75 -2.00
C VAL A 110 -9.59 1.61 -0.50
N LYS A 111 -10.78 1.90 0.02
CA LYS A 111 -11.15 1.75 1.42
C LYS A 111 -12.04 0.51 1.58
N GLY A 112 -11.75 -0.32 2.56
CA GLY A 112 -12.60 -1.46 2.91
C GLY A 112 -12.31 -2.00 4.30
N PRO A 113 -13.00 -3.07 4.74
CA PRO A 113 -12.80 -3.65 6.06
C PRO A 113 -11.36 -4.13 6.24
N THR A 114 -10.78 -3.90 7.43
CA THR A 114 -9.37 -4.22 7.69
C THR A 114 -9.05 -5.70 7.51
N GLY A 115 -9.99 -6.59 7.84
CA GLY A 115 -9.86 -8.04 7.61
C GLY A 115 -9.94 -8.47 6.14
N HIS A 116 -10.40 -7.59 5.25
CA HIS A 116 -10.61 -7.89 3.83
C HIS A 116 -9.53 -7.30 2.93
N VAL A 117 -9.18 -6.02 3.15
CA VAL A 117 -8.24 -5.26 2.33
C VAL A 117 -6.80 -5.31 2.87
N GLY A 118 -6.66 -5.26 4.20
CA GLY A 118 -5.35 -5.35 4.85
C GLY A 118 -4.76 -6.76 4.76
N GLY A 119 -3.43 -6.85 4.80
CA GLY A 119 -2.76 -8.15 4.77
C GLY A 119 -3.11 -9.04 5.96
N ALA A 120 -2.97 -10.36 5.79
CA ALA A 120 -3.38 -11.38 6.75
C ALA A 120 -2.86 -11.12 8.18
N MET A 121 -1.66 -10.55 8.33
CA MET A 121 -0.96 -10.35 9.59
C MET A 121 -1.02 -8.91 10.14
N SER A 122 -1.79 -8.03 9.48
CA SER A 122 -1.91 -6.63 9.88
C SER A 122 -2.23 -6.47 11.37
N LYS A 123 -1.43 -5.65 12.05
CA LYS A 123 -1.64 -5.29 13.47
C LYS A 123 -2.70 -4.22 13.69
N PHE A 124 -3.22 -3.66 12.61
CA PHE A 124 -4.28 -2.65 12.63
C PHE A 124 -5.67 -3.29 12.53
N LYS A 125 -5.74 -4.63 12.45
CA LYS A 125 -7.00 -5.39 12.55
C LYS A 125 -7.53 -5.32 13.97
N ASN A 126 -8.77 -4.85 14.12
CA ASN A 126 -9.49 -5.00 15.38
C ASN A 126 -9.84 -6.48 15.61
N LYS A 127 -9.85 -6.90 16.87
CA LYS A 127 -10.14 -8.30 17.27
C LYS A 127 -11.55 -8.76 16.86
N ASP A 128 -12.48 -7.84 16.75
CA ASP A 128 -13.87 -8.05 16.32
C ASP A 128 -14.07 -7.85 14.80
N GLY A 129 -12.99 -7.59 14.05
CA GLY A 129 -13.05 -7.32 12.61
C GLY A 129 -13.66 -5.97 12.24
N THR A 130 -13.92 -5.09 13.21
CA THR A 130 -14.39 -3.72 12.95
C THR A 130 -13.27 -2.83 12.42
N GLY A 131 -13.64 -1.67 11.87
CA GLY A 131 -12.69 -0.70 11.33
C GLY A 131 -12.46 -0.85 9.83
N PHE A 132 -11.55 -0.03 9.30
CA PHE A 132 -11.23 0.00 7.89
C PHE A 132 -9.72 0.10 7.66
N HIS A 133 -9.32 -0.30 6.46
CA HIS A 133 -7.98 -0.10 5.92
C HIS A 133 -8.09 0.59 4.57
N VAL A 134 -7.05 1.33 4.20
CA VAL A 134 -6.98 2.00 2.90
C VAL A 134 -5.67 1.63 2.21
N ILE A 135 -5.78 1.17 0.97
CA ILE A 135 -4.65 0.88 0.09
C ILE A 135 -4.71 1.77 -1.15
N VAL A 136 -3.60 1.86 -1.87
CA VAL A 136 -3.51 2.60 -3.13
C VAL A 136 -3.28 1.60 -4.26
N LEU A 137 -4.24 1.46 -5.17
CA LEU A 137 -4.06 0.68 -6.40
C LEU A 137 -3.27 1.50 -7.42
N LEU A 138 -2.38 0.84 -8.14
CA LEU A 138 -1.34 1.47 -8.96
C LEU A 138 -1.47 1.15 -10.45
N ALA A 139 -1.87 -0.08 -10.78
CA ALA A 139 -1.95 -0.56 -12.16
C ALA A 139 -2.83 -1.80 -12.28
N THR A 140 -3.30 -2.10 -13.49
CA THR A 140 -3.77 -3.45 -13.86
C THR A 140 -2.58 -4.28 -14.32
N GLY A 141 -2.66 -5.60 -14.17
CA GLY A 141 -1.61 -6.49 -14.64
C GLY A 141 -2.07 -7.90 -14.93
N GLN A 142 -1.15 -8.66 -15.53
CA GLN A 142 -1.38 -10.03 -15.98
C GLN A 142 -0.12 -10.87 -15.78
N GLU A 143 -0.30 -12.08 -15.26
CA GLU A 143 0.76 -13.09 -15.14
C GLU A 143 0.99 -13.79 -16.48
N GLN A 144 2.10 -14.53 -16.62
CA GLN A 144 2.43 -15.25 -17.86
C GLN A 144 1.35 -16.27 -18.29
N ASP A 145 0.63 -16.86 -17.33
CA ASP A 145 -0.46 -17.80 -17.59
C ASP A 145 -1.79 -17.12 -17.95
N GLY A 146 -1.81 -15.79 -17.98
CA GLY A 146 -2.97 -14.98 -18.30
C GLY A 146 -3.83 -14.56 -17.11
N ARG A 147 -3.52 -15.01 -15.88
CA ARG A 147 -4.27 -14.60 -14.68
C ARG A 147 -4.12 -13.10 -14.44
N ARG A 148 -5.26 -12.40 -14.34
CA ARG A 148 -5.29 -10.96 -14.10
C ARG A 148 -5.14 -10.63 -12.62
N PHE A 149 -4.46 -9.53 -12.35
CA PHE A 149 -4.32 -8.97 -11.01
C PHE A 149 -4.41 -7.44 -11.06
N VAL A 150 -4.60 -6.84 -9.88
CA VAL A 150 -4.39 -5.40 -9.67
C VAL A 150 -3.16 -5.21 -8.81
N LEU A 151 -2.28 -4.29 -9.19
CA LEU A 151 -1.12 -3.94 -8.38
C LEU A 151 -1.54 -2.94 -7.29
N GLY A 152 -1.26 -3.23 -6.03
CA GLY A 152 -1.62 -2.38 -4.90
C GLY A 152 -0.46 -2.11 -3.95
N PHE A 153 -0.41 -0.90 -3.44
CA PHE A 153 0.46 -0.47 -2.35
C PHE A 153 -0.31 -0.45 -1.03
N ASP A 154 0.16 -1.26 -0.08
CA ASP A 154 -0.33 -1.29 1.29
C ASP A 154 0.75 -0.72 2.23
N PRO A 155 0.52 0.44 2.86
CA PRO A 155 1.52 1.09 3.69
C PRO A 155 1.83 0.32 4.98
N ASP A 156 1.03 -0.68 5.34
CA ASP A 156 1.18 -1.45 6.59
C ASP A 156 2.41 -2.37 6.57
N VAL A 157 3.44 -1.93 7.31
CA VAL A 157 4.70 -2.66 7.51
C VAL A 157 4.53 -3.98 8.29
N SER A 158 3.33 -4.25 8.81
CA SER A 158 2.96 -5.49 9.50
C SER A 158 1.96 -6.36 8.74
N ALA A 159 1.49 -5.93 7.56
CA ALA A 159 0.45 -6.61 6.78
C ALA A 159 0.76 -8.09 6.49
N THR A 160 2.04 -8.44 6.33
CA THR A 160 2.52 -9.78 5.96
C THR A 160 3.78 -10.15 6.76
N ALA A 161 4.17 -11.42 6.71
CA ALA A 161 5.38 -11.90 7.36
C ALA A 161 6.62 -11.23 6.76
N GLU A 162 6.64 -11.05 5.45
CA GLU A 162 7.77 -10.50 4.71
C GLU A 162 7.86 -8.97 4.89
N SER A 163 6.73 -8.23 4.86
CA SER A 163 6.76 -6.80 5.17
C SER A 163 7.29 -6.54 6.57
N ARG A 164 6.88 -7.37 7.54
CA ARG A 164 7.44 -7.33 8.89
C ARG A 164 8.92 -7.68 8.91
N LYS A 165 9.33 -8.75 8.24
CA LYS A 165 10.73 -9.20 8.18
C LYS A 165 11.64 -8.13 7.57
N ALA A 166 11.18 -7.42 6.53
CA ALA A 166 11.91 -6.33 5.90
C ALA A 166 11.96 -5.07 6.79
N TRP A 167 10.88 -4.78 7.52
CA TRP A 167 10.79 -3.61 8.41
C TRP A 167 11.65 -3.75 9.68
N VAL A 168 11.68 -4.94 10.28
CA VAL A 168 12.32 -5.19 11.58
C VAL A 168 13.78 -4.72 11.66
N PRO A 169 14.67 -5.01 10.69
CA PRO A 169 16.06 -4.53 10.72
C PRO A 169 16.19 -3.01 10.79
N PHE A 170 15.25 -2.26 10.19
CA PHE A 170 15.23 -0.81 10.26
C PHE A 170 14.76 -0.32 11.62
N ALA A 171 13.66 -0.89 12.14
CA ALA A 171 13.09 -0.50 13.41
C ALA A 171 13.95 -0.89 14.63
N LEU A 172 14.68 -2.01 14.57
CA LEU A 172 15.51 -2.55 15.66
C LEU A 172 17.01 -2.25 15.50
N GLY A 173 17.38 -1.43 14.52
CA GLY A 173 18.74 -0.90 14.31
C GLY A 173 19.88 -1.90 14.55
N GLY A 174 19.92 -3.03 13.84
CA GLY A 174 21.05 -3.99 13.81
C GLY A 174 21.44 -4.69 15.13
N ALA A 175 21.18 -4.08 16.29
CA ALA A 175 21.55 -4.53 17.63
C ALA A 175 20.36 -5.12 18.41
N GLY A 176 19.18 -5.25 17.78
CA GLY A 176 17.99 -5.82 18.40
C GLY A 176 17.29 -4.87 19.39
N THR A 177 17.74 -3.62 19.50
CA THR A 177 17.11 -2.57 20.30
C THR A 177 16.39 -1.60 19.38
N VAL A 178 15.21 -1.09 19.77
CA VAL A 178 14.46 -0.15 18.92
C VAL A 178 15.34 1.07 18.65
N ALA A 179 15.86 1.18 17.42
CA ALA A 179 16.39 2.44 16.95
C ALA A 179 15.20 3.39 16.92
N LYS A 180 15.30 4.52 17.63
CA LYS A 180 14.27 5.56 17.53
C LYS A 180 14.23 5.96 16.07
N VAL A 181 13.18 5.55 15.35
CA VAL A 181 12.98 5.87 13.92
C VAL A 181 13.05 7.38 13.69
N SER A 182 12.68 8.18 14.70
CA SER A 182 12.84 9.63 14.74
C SER A 182 14.30 10.13 14.70
N ALA A 183 15.29 9.27 14.93
CA ALA A 183 16.72 9.59 14.88
C ALA A 183 17.36 9.28 13.52
N PHE A 184 16.59 8.79 12.53
CA PHE A 184 17.09 8.64 11.17
C PHE A 184 17.47 10.00 10.58
N SER A 185 18.47 10.03 9.71
CA SER A 185 18.68 11.16 8.80
C SER A 185 17.66 11.15 7.66
N ASP A 186 17.49 12.27 6.97
CA ASP A 186 16.62 12.34 5.78
C ASP A 186 17.02 11.33 4.69
N ALA A 187 18.33 11.14 4.50
CA ALA A 187 18.86 10.15 3.56
C ALA A 187 18.47 8.72 3.99
N ARG A 188 18.60 8.40 5.28
CA ARG A 188 18.20 7.09 5.81
C ARG A 188 16.70 6.89 5.72
N CYS A 189 15.90 7.91 6.02
CA CYS A 189 14.45 7.90 5.84
C CYS A 189 14.07 7.55 4.39
N THR A 190 14.64 8.27 3.42
CA THR A 190 14.42 8.02 1.98
C THR A 190 14.78 6.59 1.60
N GLN A 191 15.95 6.12 2.05
CA GLN A 191 16.43 4.78 1.79
C GLN A 191 15.46 3.72 2.33
N VAL A 192 14.97 3.89 3.56
CA VAL A 192 14.02 2.95 4.19
C VAL A 192 12.70 2.91 3.44
N ILE A 193 12.15 4.06 3.05
CA ILE A 193 10.91 4.11 2.27
C ILE A 193 11.11 3.39 0.92
N LYS A 194 12.18 3.69 0.20
CA LYS A 194 12.49 3.01 -1.08
C LYS A 194 12.69 1.51 -0.90
N ALA A 195 13.39 1.06 0.14
CA ALA A 195 13.57 -0.37 0.40
C ALA A 195 12.23 -1.09 0.65
N MET A 196 11.31 -0.46 1.39
CA MET A 196 10.00 -1.03 1.70
C MET A 196 9.04 -1.04 0.51
N VAL A 197 9.11 -0.02 -0.36
CA VAL A 197 8.16 0.15 -1.49
C VAL A 197 8.72 -0.39 -2.81
N LEU A 198 9.96 -0.09 -3.15
CA LEU A 198 10.61 -0.47 -4.41
C LEU A 198 11.47 -1.74 -4.29
N GLY A 199 12.05 -2.00 -3.11
CA GLY A 199 12.99 -3.11 -2.95
C GLY A 199 14.20 -3.00 -3.88
N ASP A 200 14.93 -4.10 -4.02
CA ASP A 200 16.20 -4.12 -4.77
C ASP A 200 16.06 -4.67 -6.20
N GLN A 201 14.94 -5.34 -6.52
CA GLN A 201 14.71 -5.94 -7.84
C GLN A 201 14.26 -4.87 -8.85
N GLN A 202 14.80 -4.90 -10.08
CA GLN A 202 14.48 -3.92 -11.12
C GLN A 202 13.12 -4.18 -11.79
N ASP A 203 12.72 -5.44 -11.86
CA ASP A 203 11.48 -5.95 -12.46
C ASP A 203 10.41 -6.28 -11.40
N GLY A 204 10.62 -5.86 -10.16
CA GLY A 204 9.71 -6.12 -9.05
C GLY A 204 9.49 -4.89 -8.18
N PHE A 205 8.99 -5.14 -6.97
CA PHE A 205 8.81 -4.12 -5.95
C PHE A 205 9.20 -4.63 -4.57
N GLY A 206 9.22 -3.72 -3.60
CA GLY A 206 9.43 -4.03 -2.20
C GLY A 206 8.19 -4.70 -1.59
N PRO A 207 8.28 -5.12 -0.32
CA PRO A 207 7.26 -5.94 0.32
C PRO A 207 5.89 -5.26 0.51
N LEU A 208 5.81 -3.94 0.32
CA LEU A 208 4.55 -3.18 0.47
C LEU A 208 3.75 -3.06 -0.82
N VAL A 209 4.32 -3.42 -1.97
CA VAL A 209 3.60 -3.44 -3.26
C VAL A 209 3.38 -4.88 -3.69
N ARG A 210 2.12 -5.26 -3.88
CA ARG A 210 1.69 -6.65 -4.08
C ARG A 210 0.66 -6.76 -5.19
N LYS A 211 0.55 -7.94 -5.78
CA LYS A 211 -0.58 -8.35 -6.60
C LYS A 211 -1.79 -8.60 -5.71
N TYR A 212 -2.94 -8.12 -6.14
CA TYR A 212 -4.24 -8.35 -5.53
C TYR A 212 -5.11 -9.08 -6.55
N TYR A 213 -5.51 -10.32 -6.22
CA TYR A 213 -6.48 -11.07 -7.03
C TYR A 213 -7.86 -10.82 -6.45
N VAL A 214 -8.50 -9.78 -6.97
CA VAL A 214 -9.83 -9.36 -6.53
C VAL A 214 -10.88 -10.09 -7.35
N ASP A 215 -11.88 -10.68 -6.68
CA ASP A 215 -13.09 -11.12 -7.36
C ASP A 215 -13.91 -9.88 -7.76
N THR A 216 -13.80 -9.49 -9.03
CA THR A 216 -14.47 -8.31 -9.57
C THR A 216 -15.96 -8.53 -9.84
N ALA A 217 -16.50 -9.73 -9.58
CA ALA A 217 -17.93 -10.02 -9.66
C ALA A 217 -18.62 -9.96 -8.28
N ALA A 218 -17.84 -9.98 -7.19
CA ALA A 218 -18.36 -9.95 -5.83
C ALA A 218 -18.45 -8.52 -5.27
N THR A 219 -19.48 -8.28 -4.45
CA THR A 219 -19.59 -7.03 -3.68
C THR A 219 -18.50 -6.97 -2.61
N PHE A 220 -17.95 -5.78 -2.40
CA PHE A 220 -17.05 -5.55 -1.27
C PHE A 220 -17.84 -5.59 0.04
N PRO A 221 -17.33 -6.24 1.10
CA PRO A 221 -18.04 -6.27 2.37
C PRO A 221 -18.12 -4.87 2.97
N ALA A 222 -19.24 -4.57 3.64
CA ALA A 222 -19.45 -3.30 4.31
C ALA A 222 -18.46 -3.10 5.46
N ILE A 223 -18.06 -1.84 5.68
CA ILE A 223 -17.24 -1.44 6.83
C ILE A 223 -18.12 -1.39 8.07
N VAL A 224 -17.86 -2.28 9.02
CA VAL A 224 -18.48 -2.24 10.35
C VAL A 224 -17.72 -1.25 11.22
N ARG A 225 -18.41 -0.19 11.65
CA ARG A 225 -17.89 0.77 12.63
C ARG A 225 -18.42 0.34 14.00
N GLY A 226 -17.50 0.01 14.91
CA GLY A 226 -17.82 -0.21 16.32
C GLY A 226 -18.14 1.08 17.04
#